data_AF-C4Z5X5-F1
#
_entry.id   AF-C4Z5X5-F1
#
_cell.length_a   1.000
_cell.length_b   1.000
_cell.length_c   1.000
_cell.angle_alpha   90.00
_cell.angle_beta   90.00
_cell.angle_gamma   90.00
#
_symmetry.space_group_name_H-M   'P 1'
#
loop_
_entity.id
_entity.type
_entity.pdbx_description
1 polymer ?
#
loop_
_entity_poly.entity_id
_entity_poly.type
_entity_poly.pdbx_seq_one_letter_code
_entity_poly.pdbx_strand_id
1 'polypeptide(L)' 'MRREDLEERLDTEVTVTLFDGSEYTGVLRQCGTDYVRDNDNLFLVGRKYYFVEMDYGISCIFRCSHVKRCKYTGGAG' A
#
# COMPACT_ATOMS: atom_id res chain seq x y z
N MET A 1 -4.29 -10.59 -3.64
CA MET A 1 -5.06 -10.86 -2.40
C MET A 1 -6.50 -10.34 -2.53
N ARG A 2 -7.44 -10.67 -1.62
CA ARG A 2 -8.75 -10.01 -1.65
C ARG A 2 -8.59 -8.55 -1.23
N ARG A 3 -9.46 -7.70 -1.76
CA ARG A 3 -9.42 -6.25 -1.47
C ARG A 3 -9.68 -5.96 0.01
N GLU A 4 -10.68 -6.62 0.59
CA GLU A 4 -11.08 -6.44 1.99
C GLU A 4 -9.90 -6.70 2.93
N ASP A 5 -9.20 -7.82 2.75
CA ASP A 5 -7.98 -8.13 3.51
C ASP A 5 -6.92 -7.01 3.39
N LEU A 6 -6.75 -6.40 2.21
CA LEU A 6 -5.75 -5.33 2.05
C LEU A 6 -6.22 -4.04 2.72
N GLU A 7 -7.51 -3.71 2.60
CA GLU A 7 -8.11 -2.50 3.17
C GLU A 7 -8.16 -2.54 4.71
N GLU A 8 -8.28 -3.72 5.34
CA GLU A 8 -8.12 -3.91 6.80
C GLU A 8 -6.72 -3.54 7.33
N ARG A 9 -5.74 -3.43 6.45
CA ARG A 9 -4.34 -3.13 6.78
C ARG A 9 -3.94 -1.69 6.43
N LEU A 10 -4.88 -0.88 5.96
CA LEU A 10 -4.63 0.54 5.70
C LEU A 10 -4.16 1.26 6.96
N ASP A 11 -3.29 2.25 6.76
CA ASP A 11 -2.74 3.10 7.82
C ASP A 11 -1.95 2.33 8.89
N THR A 12 -1.56 1.08 8.61
CA THR A 12 -0.68 0.26 9.45
C THR A 12 0.63 -0.06 8.74
N GLU A 13 1.65 -0.35 9.54
CA GLU A 13 2.95 -0.79 9.04
C GLU A 13 2.85 -2.24 8.54
N VAL A 14 3.27 -2.45 7.28
CA VAL A 14 3.22 -3.75 6.62
C VAL A 14 4.46 -4.01 5.78
N THR A 15 4.71 -5.29 5.50
CA THR A 15 5.52 -5.73 4.37
C THR A 15 4.61 -6.28 3.27
N VAL A 16 4.62 -5.63 2.11
CA VAL A 16 3.90 -6.03 0.90
C VAL A 16 4.87 -6.72 -0.06
N THR A 17 4.53 -7.94 -0.48
CA THR A 17 5.19 -8.66 -1.57
C THR A 17 4.29 -8.62 -2.81
N LEU A 18 4.79 -8.11 -3.93
CA LEU A 18 4.09 -8.08 -5.21
C LEU A 18 4.29 -9.37 -6.03
N PHE A 19 3.56 -9.49 -7.14
CA PHE A 19 3.58 -10.68 -8.01
C PHE A 19 4.93 -10.91 -8.71
N ASP A 20 5.71 -9.84 -8.91
CA ASP A 20 7.05 -9.86 -9.49
C ASP A 20 8.15 -10.22 -8.48
N GLY A 21 7.79 -10.35 -7.20
CA GLY A 21 8.72 -10.64 -6.10
C GLY A 21 9.28 -9.41 -5.40
N SER A 22 8.93 -8.20 -5.86
CA SER A 22 9.32 -6.95 -5.18
C SER A 22 8.70 -6.88 -3.78
N GLU A 23 9.48 -6.45 -2.79
CA GLU A 23 9.03 -6.28 -1.40
C GLU A 23 9.21 -4.83 -0.94
N TYR A 24 8.17 -4.29 -0.30
CA TYR A 24 8.15 -2.93 0.27
C TYR A 24 7.67 -3.00 1.72
N THR A 25 8.36 -2.31 2.61
CA THR A 25 8.02 -2.23 4.04
C THR A 25 7.78 -0.79 4.44
N GLY A 26 6.68 -0.53 5.12
CA GLY A 26 6.26 0.80 5.55
C GLY A 26 4.74 0.88 5.76
N VAL A 27 4.18 2.08 5.80
CA VAL A 27 2.75 2.28 6.05
C VAL A 27 1.95 2.10 4.76
N LEU A 28 0.93 1.22 4.79
CA LEU A 28 0.05 1.03 3.65
C LEU A 28 -0.93 2.21 3.50
N ARG A 29 -0.93 2.84 2.32
CA ARG A 29 -1.81 3.98 2.02
C ARG A 29 -2.64 3.74 0.77
N GLN A 30 -3.76 4.45 0.67
CA GLN A 30 -4.60 4.48 -0.51
C GLN A 30 -4.42 5.79 -1.30
N CYS A 31 -4.32 5.66 -2.63
CA CYS A 31 -4.35 6.79 -3.56
C CYS A 31 -5.72 7.49 -3.56
N GLY A 32 -5.76 8.75 -3.99
CA GLY A 32 -7.00 9.52 -4.11
C GLY A 32 -7.67 9.85 -2.77
N THR A 33 -6.92 9.78 -1.67
CA THR A 33 -7.33 10.28 -0.35
C THR A 33 -6.88 11.74 -0.19
N ASP A 34 -7.50 12.48 0.74
CA ASP A 34 -7.09 13.86 1.03
C ASP A 34 -5.63 13.96 1.49
N TYR A 35 -5.09 12.89 2.07
CA TYR A 35 -3.69 12.78 2.49
C TYR A 35 -2.69 12.97 1.33
N VAL A 36 -3.07 12.59 0.11
CA VAL A 36 -2.22 12.70 -1.09
C VAL A 36 -2.69 13.78 -2.06
N ARG A 37 -3.54 14.71 -1.62
CA ARG A 37 -4.15 15.73 -2.49
C ARG A 37 -3.11 16.62 -3.17
N ASP A 38 -2.00 16.90 -2.50
CA ASP A 38 -0.94 17.77 -3.03
C ASP A 38 0.04 17.04 -3.96
N ASN A 39 -0.16 15.73 -4.20
CA ASN A 39 0.66 14.94 -5.11
C ASN A 39 -0.20 14.40 -6.27
N ASP A 40 -0.15 15.10 -7.40
CA ASP A 40 -0.91 14.76 -8.61
C ASP A 40 -0.69 13.31 -9.09
N ASN A 41 0.50 12.74 -8.85
CA ASN A 41 0.79 11.34 -9.22
C ASN A 41 0.06 10.31 -8.34
N LEU A 42 -0.36 10.72 -7.14
CA LEU A 42 -1.06 9.89 -6.15
C LEU A 42 -2.56 10.22 -6.05
N PHE A 43 -2.97 11.37 -6.57
CA PHE A 43 -4.39 11.76 -6.67
C PHE A 43 -5.11 11.08 -7.85
N LEU A 44 -4.99 9.75 -7.93
CA LEU A 44 -5.65 8.92 -8.95
C LEU A 44 -7.12 8.65 -8.56
N VAL A 45 -7.95 9.69 -8.65
CA VAL A 45 -9.37 9.67 -8.28
C VAL A 45 -10.13 8.57 -9.04
N GLY A 46 -10.97 7.83 -8.33
CA GLY A 46 -11.89 6.85 -8.91
C GLY A 46 -11.30 5.46 -9.17
N ARG A 47 -10.00 5.24 -8.91
CA ARG A 47 -9.38 3.91 -9.00
C ARG A 47 -8.76 3.49 -7.68
N LYS A 48 -9.03 2.25 -7.27
CA LYS A 48 -8.51 1.66 -6.03
C LYS A 48 -7.06 1.22 -6.18
N TYR A 49 -6.17 2.20 -6.05
CA TYR A 49 -4.73 2.01 -6.04
C TYR A 49 -4.15 2.26 -4.65
N TYR A 50 -3.04 1.60 -4.37
CA TYR A 50 -2.36 1.59 -3.09
C TYR A 50 -0.86 1.80 -3.30
N PHE A 51 -0.19 2.27 -2.27
CA PHE A 51 1.26 2.38 -2.20
C PHE A 51 1.72 2.15 -0.75
N VAL A 52 2.99 1.86 -0.57
CA VAL A 52 3.64 1.80 0.74
C VAL A 52 4.45 3.09 0.92
N GLU A 53 4.14 3.83 1.97
CA GLU A 53 4.90 4.98 2.45
C GLU A 53 6.07 4.48 3.30
N MET A 54 7.30 4.78 2.87
CA MET A 54 8.54 4.32 3.48
C MET A 54 9.31 5.52 4.04
N ASP A 55 10.26 5.30 4.95
CA ASP A 55 11.02 6.37 5.63
C ASP A 55 11.64 7.43 4.70
N TYR A 56 12.04 7.03 3.49
CA TYR A 56 12.71 7.90 2.52
C TYR A 56 11.99 7.98 1.16
N GLY A 57 10.71 7.60 1.09
CA GLY A 57 9.95 7.70 -0.16
C GLY A 57 8.67 6.87 -0.20
N ILE A 58 8.22 6.57 -1.42
CA ILE A 58 7.03 5.74 -1.65
C ILE A 58 7.39 4.57 -2.57
N SER A 59 6.68 3.46 -2.43
CA SER A 59 6.76 2.36 -3.39
C SER A 59 6.19 2.76 -4.75
N CYS A 60 6.24 1.82 -5.71
CA CYS A 60 5.36 1.91 -6.87
C CYS A 60 3.89 1.87 -6.45
N ILE A 61 3.00 2.41 -7.30
CA ILE A 61 1.56 2.28 -7.16
C ILE A 61 1.14 0.87 -7.62
N PHE A 62 0.30 0.19 -6.82
CA PHE A 62 -0.19 -1.14 -7.13
C PHE A 62 -1.69 -1.31 -6.87
N ARG A 63 -2.26 -2.38 -7.43
CA ARG A 63 -3.63 -2.83 -7.14
C ARG A 63 -3.59 -4.01 -6.17
N CYS A 64 -4.69 -4.28 -5.49
CA CYS A 64 -4.80 -5.46 -4.62
C CYS A 64 -4.55 -6.80 -5.36
N SER A 65 -4.84 -6.85 -6.67
CA SER A 65 -4.56 -7.99 -7.53
C SER A 65 -3.06 -8.21 -7.78
N HIS A 66 -2.24 -7.16 -7.65
CA HIS A 66 -0.78 -7.26 -7.77
C HIS A 66 -0.14 -7.80 -6.50
N VAL A 67 -0.84 -7.74 -5.36
CA VAL A 67 -0.30 -8.17 -4.07
C VAL A 67 -0.38 -9.68 -3.95
N LYS A 68 0.79 -10.30 -3.87
CA LYS A 68 0.98 -11.73 -3.61
C LYS A 68 0.84 -12.02 -2.12
N ARG A 69 1.38 -11.16 -1.25
CA ARG A 69 1.37 -11.32 0.21
C ARG A 69 1.43 -9.95 0.91
N CYS A 70 0.75 -9.82 2.05
CA CYS A 70 0.83 -8.64 2.91
C CYS A 70 0.86 -9.10 4.37
N LYS A 71 1.82 -8.63 5.15
CA LYS A 71 2.00 -8.98 6.58
C LYS A 71 2.15 -7.70 7.39
N TYR A 72 1.59 -7.65 8.60
CA TYR A 72 1.91 -6.59 9.55
C TYR A 72 3.40 -6.64 9.91
N THR A 73 4.06 -5.49 9.96
CA THR A 73 5.38 -5.36 10.59
C THR A 73 5.15 -5.05 12.07
N GLY A 74 5.61 -5.96 12.94
CA GLY A 74 5.38 -5.86 14.38
C GLY A 74 4.27 -6.77 14.90
N GLY A 75 4.39 -8.08 14.65
CA GLY A 75 3.70 -9.13 15.40
C GLY A 75 4.71 -9.94 16.21
N ALA A 76 5.23 -9.37 17.30
CA ALA A 76 5.78 -10.14 18.41
C ALA A 76 4.79 -9.98 19.57
N GLY A 77 4.06 -11.05 19.85
CA GLY A 77 3.03 -11.14 20.87
C GLY A 77 2.23 -12.40 20.71
#